data_AF-A0A1T0CIJ5-F1
#
_entry.id   AF-A0A1T0CIJ5-F1
#
_cell.length_a   1.000
_cell.length_b   1.000
_cell.length_c   1.000
_cell.angle_alpha   90.00
_cell.angle_beta   90.00
_cell.angle_gamma   90.00
#
_symmetry.space_group_name_H-M   'P 1'
#
loop_
_entity.id
_entity.type
_entity.pdbx_description
1 polymer ?
#
loop_
_entity_poly.entity_id
_entity_poly.type
_entity_poly.pdbx_seq_one_letter_code
_entity_poly.pdbx_strand_id
1 'polypeptide(L)'
;MNQPLLITIYLWASLAVALMIIIENGLLRRYGGRLPNTPLLMVISITTSIWGFVVPAVLYFLPIEGMMRAVPVAYIVYVFATLVYSFRLVRGKDLPDDPNDIIMPSAYMNFCQSFGIVYLLLCMVVLAWHYGVVQLPL
;
A
#
# COMPACT_ATOMS: atom_id res chain seq x y z
N MET A 1 23.98 -7.42 -9.72
CA MET A 1 22.81 -6.68 -10.26
C MET A 1 23.01 -5.20 -9.94
N ASN A 2 22.81 -4.30 -10.92
CA ASN A 2 23.09 -2.88 -10.74
C ASN A 2 22.10 -2.26 -9.73
N GLN A 3 22.60 -1.71 -8.62
CA GLN A 3 21.79 -1.00 -7.62
C GLN A 3 20.83 0.06 -8.18
N PRO A 4 21.20 0.91 -9.17
CA PRO A 4 20.25 1.88 -9.74
C PRO A 4 19.05 1.24 -10.46
N LEU A 5 19.25 0.06 -11.06
CA LEU A 5 18.17 -0.69 -11.71
C LEU A 5 17.19 -1.21 -10.65
N LEU A 6 17.69 -1.74 -9.52
CA LEU A 6 16.85 -2.23 -8.43
C LEU A 6 15.97 -1.14 -7.83
N ILE A 7 16.50 0.07 -7.63
CA ILE A 7 15.73 1.21 -7.13
C ILE A 7 14.61 1.55 -8.11
N THR A 8 14.91 1.58 -9.41
CA THR A 8 13.91 1.88 -10.45
C THR A 8 12.78 0.83 -10.46
N ILE A 9 13.14 -0.46 -10.37
CA ILE A 9 12.16 -1.55 -10.26
C ILE A 9 11.30 -1.38 -9.02
N TYR A 10 11.90 -1.04 -7.88
CA TYR A 10 11.17 -0.82 -6.63
C TYR A 10 10.17 0.33 -6.72
N LEU A 11 10.53 1.45 -7.35
CA LEU A 11 9.64 2.60 -7.53
C LEU A 11 8.43 2.24 -8.41
N TRP A 12 8.66 1.54 -9.53
CA TRP A 12 7.59 1.06 -10.40
C TRP A 12 6.69 0.03 -9.71
N ALA A 13 7.28 -0.90 -8.97
CA ALA A 13 6.52 -1.89 -8.23
C ALA A 13 5.70 -1.24 -7.09
N SER A 14 6.24 -0.21 -6.43
CA SER A 14 5.50 0.57 -5.42
C SER A 14 4.29 1.31 -6.02
N LEU A 15 4.44 1.85 -7.24
CA LEU A 15 3.32 2.42 -8.00
C LEU A 15 2.24 1.37 -8.29
N ALA A 16 2.64 0.16 -8.70
CA ALA A 16 1.72 -0.95 -8.94
C ALA A 16 0.98 -1.36 -7.66
N VAL A 17 1.68 -1.41 -6.52
CA VAL A 17 1.06 -1.71 -5.22
C VAL A 17 0.06 -0.62 -4.81
N ALA A 18 0.35 0.65 -5.09
CA ALA A 18 -0.61 1.73 -4.87
C ALA A 18 -1.92 1.51 -5.65
N LEU A 19 -1.81 1.10 -6.93
CA LEU A 19 -2.97 0.74 -7.75
C LEU A 19 -3.71 -0.46 -7.18
N MET A 20 -3.00 -1.49 -6.73
CA MET A 20 -3.60 -2.67 -6.11
C MET A 20 -4.42 -2.30 -4.86
N ILE A 21 -3.91 -1.43 -3.99
CA ILE A 21 -4.65 -0.94 -2.81
C ILE A 21 -5.95 -0.24 -3.22
N ILE A 22 -5.89 0.60 -4.25
CA ILE A 22 -7.07 1.30 -4.79
C ILE A 22 -8.09 0.30 -5.35
N ILE A 23 -7.62 -0.68 -6.12
CA ILE A 23 -8.48 -1.71 -6.74
C ILE A 23 -9.13 -2.58 -5.67
N GLU A 24 -8.37 -3.03 -4.67
CA GLU A 24 -8.87 -3.82 -3.53
C GLU A 24 -10.02 -3.10 -2.83
N ASN A 25 -9.82 -1.82 -2.49
CA ASN A 25 -10.84 -1.01 -1.84
C ASN A 25 -12.06 -0.76 -2.75
N GLY A 26 -11.83 -0.53 -4.04
CA GLY A 26 -12.91 -0.41 -5.02
C GLY A 26 -13.76 -1.67 -5.11
N LEU A 27 -13.13 -2.85 -5.08
CA LEU A 27 -13.82 -4.14 -5.05
C LEU A 27 -14.57 -4.33 -3.74
N LEU A 28 -13.93 -4.17 -2.59
CA LEU A 28 -14.57 -4.30 -1.28
C LEU A 28 -15.82 -3.41 -1.16
N ARG A 29 -15.77 -2.17 -1.65
CA ARG A 29 -16.94 -1.28 -1.70
C ARG A 29 -18.08 -1.82 -2.56
N ARG A 30 -17.78 -2.42 -3.72
CA ARG A 30 -18.80 -3.04 -4.59
C ARG A 30 -19.50 -4.23 -3.93
N TYR A 31 -18.80 -4.94 -3.04
CA TYR A 31 -19.34 -6.05 -2.26
C TYR A 31 -19.83 -5.64 -0.86
N GLY A 32 -20.09 -4.34 -0.63
CA GLY A 32 -20.65 -3.85 0.63
C GLY A 32 -19.72 -4.00 1.85
N GLY A 33 -18.40 -4.06 1.61
CA GLY A 33 -17.38 -4.28 2.63
C GLY A 33 -17.11 -5.75 2.95
N ARG A 34 -17.82 -6.69 2.32
CA ARG A 34 -17.52 -8.12 2.43
C ARG A 34 -16.32 -8.48 1.57
N LEU A 35 -15.54 -9.46 2.00
CA LEU A 35 -14.43 -10.01 1.22
C LEU A 35 -14.99 -10.87 0.06
N PRO A 36 -14.92 -10.42 -1.21
CA PRO A 36 -15.33 -11.27 -2.31
C PRO A 36 -14.35 -12.43 -2.46
N ASN A 37 -14.87 -13.66 -2.53
CA ASN A 37 -14.09 -14.85 -2.80
C ASN A 37 -13.69 -14.92 -4.29
N THR A 38 -12.79 -14.02 -4.70
CA THR A 38 -12.27 -13.95 -6.06
C THR A 38 -10.75 -14.10 -6.04
N PRO A 39 -10.16 -14.84 -7.01
CA PRO A 39 -8.71 -15.07 -7.05
C PRO A 39 -7.94 -13.75 -7.21
N LEU A 40 -8.53 -12.76 -7.89
CA LEU A 40 -7.95 -11.44 -8.05
C LEU A 40 -7.80 -10.70 -6.72
N LEU A 41 -8.82 -10.71 -5.86
CA LEU A 41 -8.72 -10.08 -4.54
C LEU A 41 -7.67 -10.77 -3.67
N MET A 42 -7.63 -12.10 -3.71
CA MET A 42 -6.64 -12.88 -2.96
C MET A 42 -5.20 -12.52 -3.37
N VAL A 43 -4.90 -12.48 -4.67
CA VAL A 43 -3.57 -12.10 -5.18
C VAL A 43 -3.21 -10.68 -4.77
N ILE A 44 -4.14 -9.74 -4.90
CA ILE A 44 -3.92 -8.34 -4.49
C ILE A 44 -3.62 -8.27 -2.99
N SER A 45 -4.45 -8.88 -2.15
CA SER A 45 -4.32 -8.80 -0.69
C SER A 45 -3.01 -9.43 -0.19
N ILE A 46 -2.61 -10.56 -0.80
CA ILE A 46 -1.32 -11.19 -0.49
C ILE A 46 -0.16 -10.27 -0.91
N THR A 47 -0.24 -9.68 -2.11
CA THR A 47 0.82 -8.82 -2.63
C THR A 47 0.99 -7.56 -1.78
N THR A 48 -0.10 -6.90 -1.42
CA THR A 48 -0.08 -5.69 -0.56
C THR A 48 0.43 -6.03 0.84
N SER A 49 0.05 -7.18 1.39
CA SER A 49 0.54 -7.65 2.69
C SER A 49 2.05 -7.96 2.67
N ILE A 50 2.54 -8.67 1.65
CA ILE A 50 3.97 -8.98 1.48
C ILE A 50 4.79 -7.69 1.35
N TRP A 51 4.22 -6.66 0.72
CA TRP A 51 4.91 -5.39 0.54
C TRP A 51 5.34 -4.75 1.87
N GLY A 52 4.59 -4.97 2.95
CA GLY A 52 4.96 -4.54 4.30
C GLY A 52 6.31 -5.09 4.79
N PHE A 53 6.76 -6.24 4.27
CA PHE A 53 8.07 -6.82 4.54
C PHE A 53 9.12 -6.43 3.51
N VAL A 54 8.71 -6.22 2.25
CA VAL A 54 9.60 -5.75 1.18
C VAL A 54 10.15 -4.36 1.50
N VAL A 55 9.33 -3.45 2.01
CA VAL A 55 9.72 -2.07 2.31
C VAL A 55 10.90 -1.97 3.30
N PRO A 56 10.86 -2.58 4.51
CA PRO A 56 11.99 -2.53 5.43
C PRO A 56 13.22 -3.24 4.87
N ALA A 57 13.06 -4.34 4.12
CA ALA A 57 14.18 -5.00 3.45
C ALA A 57 14.85 -4.06 2.43
N VAL A 58 14.07 -3.36 1.63
CA VAL A 58 14.56 -2.38 0.65
C VAL A 58 15.31 -1.24 1.35
N LEU A 59 14.78 -0.69 2.44
CA LEU A 59 15.48 0.35 3.23
C LEU A 59 16.79 -0.14 3.85
N TYR A 60 16.89 -1.43 4.17
CA TYR A 60 18.09 -2.02 4.76
C TYR A 60 19.17 -2.34 3.71
N PHE A 61 18.78 -2.86 2.54
CA PHE A 61 19.72 -3.37 1.53
C PHE A 61 20.05 -2.37 0.41
N LEU A 62 19.19 -1.38 0.14
CA LEU A 62 19.39 -0.42 -0.96
C LEU A 62 19.75 0.96 -0.42
N PRO A 63 20.76 1.65 -1.00
CA PRO A 63 21.12 3.01 -0.62
C PRO A 63 20.12 4.01 -1.20
N ILE A 64 18.88 3.98 -0.72
CA ILE A 64 17.83 4.91 -1.15
C ILE A 64 18.03 6.25 -0.43
N GLU A 65 18.33 7.29 -1.19
CA GLU A 65 18.64 8.63 -0.71
C GLU A 65 17.69 9.69 -1.28
N GLY A 66 17.71 10.87 -0.65
CA GLY A 66 16.93 12.03 -1.07
C GLY A 66 15.44 11.74 -1.19
N MET A 67 14.85 12.24 -2.29
CA MET A 67 13.41 12.18 -2.53
C MET A 67 12.87 10.74 -2.70
N MET A 68 13.69 9.81 -3.17
CA MET A 68 13.27 8.41 -3.35
C MET A 68 12.96 7.72 -2.02
N ARG A 69 13.52 8.19 -0.90
CA ARG A 69 13.26 7.66 0.44
C ARG A 69 11.83 7.94 0.92
N ALA A 70 11.15 8.93 0.34
CA ALA A 70 9.77 9.24 0.70
C ALA A 70 8.81 8.07 0.42
N VAL A 71 9.06 7.29 -0.65
CA VAL A 71 8.23 6.14 -1.05
C VAL A 71 8.18 5.06 0.04
N PRO A 72 9.31 4.44 0.46
CA PRO A 72 9.26 3.43 1.52
C PRO A 72 8.75 3.99 2.85
N VAL A 73 9.11 5.22 3.21
CA VAL A 73 8.68 5.83 4.48
C VAL A 73 7.16 6.04 4.52
N ALA A 74 6.56 6.55 3.44
CA ALA A 74 5.11 6.71 3.36
C ALA A 74 4.38 5.37 3.47
N TYR A 75 4.93 4.30 2.89
CA TYR A 75 4.36 2.96 3.01
C TYR A 75 4.43 2.41 4.44
N ILE A 76 5.54 2.65 5.16
CA ILE A 76 5.66 2.27 6.57
C ILE A 76 4.58 2.94 7.41
N VAL A 77 4.35 4.24 7.19
CA VAL A 77 3.28 4.99 7.88
C VAL A 77 1.92 4.33 7.63
N TYR A 78 1.65 3.89 6.40
CA TYR A 78 0.44 3.15 6.09
C TYR A 78 0.32 1.82 6.81
N VAL A 79 1.38 1.01 6.84
CA VAL A 79 1.36 -0.28 7.56
C VAL A 79 1.03 -0.06 9.04
N PHE A 80 1.71 0.87 9.71
CA PHE A 80 1.44 1.17 11.12
C PHE A 80 0.03 1.71 11.35
N ALA A 81 -0.42 2.65 10.52
CA ALA A 81 -1.77 3.19 10.63
C ALA A 81 -2.83 2.09 10.42
N THR A 82 -2.63 1.23 9.41
CA THR A 82 -3.52 0.10 9.12
C THR A 82 -3.59 -0.86 10.29
N LEU A 83 -2.46 -1.21 10.91
CA LEU A 83 -2.41 -2.02 12.12
C LEU A 83 -3.19 -1.38 13.27
N VAL A 84 -2.97 -0.09 13.54
CA VAL A 84 -3.70 0.64 14.60
C VAL A 84 -5.21 0.64 14.34
N TYR A 85 -5.63 0.85 13.09
CA TYR A 85 -7.04 0.81 12.72
C TYR A 85 -7.62 -0.60 12.87
N SER A 86 -6.90 -1.64 12.44
CA SER A 86 -7.30 -3.04 12.61
C SER A 86 -7.45 -3.42 14.08
N PHE A 87 -6.50 -3.04 14.94
CA PHE A 87 -6.61 -3.27 16.38
C PHE A 87 -7.82 -2.55 16.99
N ARG A 88 -8.05 -1.29 16.61
CA ARG A 88 -9.25 -0.55 17.05
C ARG A 88 -10.54 -1.20 16.56
N LEU A 89 -10.51 -1.85 15.40
CA LEU A 89 -11.67 -2.51 14.82
C LEU A 89 -12.10 -3.75 15.60
N VAL A 90 -11.12 -4.55 16.02
CA VAL A 90 -11.29 -5.81 16.73
C VAL A 90 -11.54 -5.59 18.22
N ARG A 91 -11.06 -4.47 18.79
CA ARG A 91 -11.17 -4.17 20.21
C ARG A 91 -12.63 -4.12 20.67
N GLY A 92 -13.04 -5.11 21.46
CA GLY A 92 -14.33 -5.15 22.13
C GLY A 92 -15.50 -5.62 21.27
N LYS A 93 -15.25 -6.30 20.15
CA LYS A 93 -16.28 -6.95 19.33
C LYS A 93 -16.10 -8.46 19.33
N ASP A 94 -17.20 -9.19 19.46
CA ASP A 94 -17.26 -10.60 19.12
C ASP A 94 -17.09 -10.71 17.60
N LEU A 95 -15.97 -11.29 17.17
CA LEU A 95 -15.73 -11.57 15.77
C LEU A 95 -16.64 -12.73 15.35
N PRO A 96 -17.26 -12.67 14.16
CA PRO A 96 -18.05 -13.81 13.66
C PRO A 96 -17.15 -15.04 13.50
N ASP A 97 -17.74 -16.23 13.69
CA ASP A 97 -17.05 -17.51 13.55
C ASP A 97 -16.56 -17.77 12.11
N ASP A 98 -17.22 -17.18 11.10
CA ASP A 98 -16.80 -17.22 9.69
C ASP A 98 -16.09 -15.90 9.28
N PRO A 99 -14.83 -15.97 8.80
CA PRO A 99 -14.11 -14.82 8.25
C PRO A 99 -14.84 -14.08 7.12
N ASN A 100 -15.71 -14.76 6.36
CA ASN A 100 -16.46 -14.16 5.25
C ASN A 100 -17.59 -13.24 5.72
N ASP A 101 -18.02 -13.38 6.98
CA ASP A 101 -19.02 -12.51 7.60
C ASP A 101 -18.40 -11.23 8.18
N ILE A 102 -17.07 -11.10 8.14
CA ILE A 102 -16.38 -9.88 8.53
C ILE A 102 -16.67 -8.80 7.47
N ILE A 103 -17.46 -7.81 7.88
CA ILE A 103 -17.72 -6.61 7.09
C ILE A 103 -16.68 -5.55 7.47
N MET A 104 -15.86 -5.14 6.50
CA MET A 104 -14.92 -4.04 6.70
C MET A 104 -15.67 -2.71 6.89
N PRO A 105 -15.38 -1.95 7.96
CA PRO A 105 -16.02 -0.67 8.18
C PRO A 105 -15.62 0.37 7.15
N SER A 106 -16.59 1.23 6.80
CA SER A 106 -16.42 2.27 5.79
C SER A 106 -15.28 3.23 6.10
N ALA A 107 -15.03 3.54 7.37
CA ALA A 107 -13.92 4.38 7.80
C ALA A 107 -12.54 3.78 7.43
N TYR A 108 -12.38 2.45 7.59
CA TYR A 108 -11.16 1.74 7.19
C TYR A 108 -10.99 1.75 5.67
N MET A 109 -12.06 1.44 4.92
CA MET A 109 -12.02 1.47 3.45
C MET A 109 -11.79 2.88 2.89
N ASN A 110 -12.27 3.93 3.57
CA ASN A 110 -11.98 5.32 3.20
C ASN A 110 -10.51 5.64 3.43
N PHE A 111 -9.97 5.24 4.58
CA PHE A 111 -8.56 5.43 4.90
C PHE A 111 -7.65 4.76 3.86
N CYS A 112 -7.86 3.48 3.56
CA CYS A 112 -7.03 2.75 2.61
C CYS A 112 -7.15 3.30 1.19
N GLN A 113 -8.36 3.70 0.77
CA GLN A 113 -8.56 4.36 -0.53
C GLN A 113 -7.80 5.69 -0.62
N SER A 114 -7.94 6.56 0.39
CA SER A 114 -7.25 7.85 0.42
C SER A 114 -5.74 7.68 0.44
N PHE A 115 -5.24 6.73 1.24
CA PHE A 115 -3.81 6.41 1.26
C PHE A 115 -3.34 5.93 -0.12
N GLY A 116 -4.04 4.97 -0.74
CA GLY A 116 -3.68 4.45 -2.05
C GLY A 116 -3.53 5.55 -3.10
N ILE A 117 -4.45 6.53 -3.12
CA ILE A 117 -4.39 7.67 -4.05
C ILE A 117 -3.20 8.59 -3.76
N VAL A 118 -2.98 8.95 -2.50
CA VAL A 118 -1.85 9.82 -2.11
C VAL A 118 -0.52 9.14 -2.38
N TYR A 119 -0.44 7.84 -2.10
CA TYR A 119 0.76 7.03 -2.34
C TYR A 119 1.03 6.84 -3.83
N LEU A 120 -0.01 6.66 -4.64
CA LEU A 120 0.09 6.62 -6.10
C LEU A 120 0.68 7.94 -6.63
N LEU A 121 0.13 9.08 -6.17
CA LEU A 121 0.62 10.40 -6.57
C LEU A 121 2.09 10.59 -6.17
N LEU A 122 2.44 10.22 -4.94
CA LEU A 122 3.82 10.26 -4.46
C LEU A 122 4.75 9.43 -5.35
N CYS A 123 4.38 8.19 -5.68
CA CYS A 123 5.17 7.33 -6.55
C CYS A 123 5.35 7.94 -7.95
N MET A 124 4.29 8.52 -8.53
CA MET A 124 4.37 9.20 -9.84
C MET A 124 5.30 10.41 -9.79
N VAL A 125 5.21 11.24 -8.76
CA VAL A 125 6.07 12.43 -8.60
C VAL A 125 7.53 12.02 -8.42
N VAL A 126 7.81 11.01 -7.58
CA VAL A 126 9.17 10.50 -7.36
C VAL A 126 9.73 9.87 -8.62
N LEU A 127 8.94 9.11 -9.39
CA LEU A 127 9.35 8.58 -10.69
C LEU A 127 9.65 9.70 -11.69
N ALA A 128 8.79 10.71 -11.77
CA ALA A 128 9.02 11.86 -12.65
C ALA A 128 10.30 12.64 -12.27
N TRP A 129 10.57 12.78 -10.98
CA TRP A 129 11.82 13.36 -10.47
C TRP A 129 13.04 12.50 -10.80
N HIS A 130 12.95 11.18 -10.59
CA HIS A 130 14.02 10.21 -10.88
C HIS A 130 14.43 10.20 -12.36
N TYR A 131 13.47 10.40 -13.27
CA TYR A 131 13.73 10.52 -14.71
C TYR A 131 14.07 11.95 -15.17
N GLY A 132 14.15 12.92 -14.26
CA GLY A 132 14.47 14.32 -14.59
C GLY A 132 13.35 15.07 -15.31
N VAL A 133 12.12 14.53 -15.34
CA VAL A 133 10.93 15.17 -15.92
C VAL A 133 10.44 16.32 -15.05
N VAL A 134 10.59 16.18 -13.73
CA VAL A 134 10.24 17.21 -12.74
C VAL A 134 11.48 17.57 -11.94
N GLN A 135 11.79 18.86 -11.86
CA GLN A 135 12.83 19.39 -10.99
C GLN A 135 12.15 20.05 -9.80
N LEU A 136 12.21 19.39 -8.64
CA LEU A 136 11.77 19.99 -7.39
C LEU A 136 12.96 20.68 -6.75
N PRO A 137 12.83 21.96 -6.32
CA PRO A 137 13.86 22.61 -5.54
C PRO A 137 13.95 21.87 -4.19
N LEU A 138 15.05 21.15 -3.99
CA LEU A 138 15.40 20.46 -2.75
C LEU A 138 16.68 21.11 -2.19
#